data_AF-A0AA85F526-F1
#
_entry.id   AF-A0AA85F526-F1
#
_cell.length_a   1.000
_cell.length_b   1.000
_cell.length_c   1.000
_cell.angle_alpha   90.00
_cell.angle_beta   90.00
_cell.angle_gamma   90.00
#
_symmetry.space_group_name_H-M   'P 1'
#
loop_
_entity.id
_entity.type
_entity.pdbx_description
1 polymer ?
#
loop_
_entity_poly.entity_id
_entity_poly.type
_entity_poly.pdbx_seq_one_letter_code
_entity_poly.pdbx_strand_id
1 'polypeptide(L)'
;MVLYCPPNLLLYNTYYHHTGFLMLRSSLYFSQGYHVVTYLMGIFLLNRLIDFLSPKIVPETSTDEVLPTKSSEEFRPFLRKLPELKFWNSCTICLLISIFCTFLSFLDVPVFWPILVMYFVLLFYVTMKRQISLRRIYQLHFTQAICWQMVMVRAKLQSVIIPITELL
;
A
#
# COMPACT_ATOMS: atom_id res chain seq x y z
N MET A 1 9.88 -9.43 9.32
CA MET A 1 10.73 -8.23 9.40
C MET A 1 9.96 -7.12 10.11
N VAL A 2 9.74 -7.29 11.41
CA VAL A 2 9.27 -6.23 12.31
C VAL A 2 10.53 -5.50 12.74
N LEU A 3 10.82 -4.37 12.12
CA LEU A 3 11.91 -3.50 12.58
C LEU A 3 11.55 -3.03 14.00
N TYR A 4 12.47 -3.23 14.93
CA TYR A 4 12.40 -2.75 16.32
C TYR A 4 11.84 -1.31 16.37
N CYS A 5 10.65 -1.15 16.96
CA CYS A 5 10.07 0.16 17.22
C CYS A 5 10.30 0.48 18.70
N PRO A 6 11.04 1.55 19.05
CA PRO A 6 11.24 1.92 20.44
C PRO A 6 9.88 2.25 21.11
N PRO A 7 9.62 1.77 22.34
CA PRO A 7 8.30 1.85 22.99
C PRO A 7 7.78 3.29 23.14
N ASN A 8 8.69 4.25 23.27
CA ASN A 8 8.40 5.67 23.44
C ASN A 8 7.76 6.28 22.18
N LEU A 9 8.10 5.75 20.99
CA LEU A 9 7.61 6.26 19.71
C LEU A 9 6.19 5.76 19.39
N LEU A 10 5.83 4.56 19.85
CA LEU A 10 4.46 4.04 19.76
C LEU A 10 3.52 4.81 20.68
N LEU A 11 3.95 5.12 21.91
CA LEU A 11 3.19 5.96 22.84
C LEU A 11 3.00 7.38 22.29
N TYR A 12 4.06 7.97 21.73
CA TYR A 12 3.99 9.27 21.06
C TYR A 12 2.99 9.23 19.90
N ASN A 13 3.13 8.32 18.93
CA ASN A 13 2.26 8.26 17.76
C ASN A 13 0.78 7.97 18.11
N THR A 14 0.55 7.12 19.13
CA THR A 14 -0.79 6.82 19.65
C THR A 14 -1.41 8.04 20.33
N TYR A 15 -0.61 8.80 21.10
CA TYR A 15 -1.05 10.04 21.73
C TYR A 15 -1.46 11.09 20.69
N TYR A 16 -0.66 11.34 19.65
CA TYR A 16 -1.03 12.27 18.56
C TYR A 16 -2.25 11.81 17.76
N HIS A 17 -2.40 10.50 17.54
CA HIS A 17 -3.56 9.96 16.84
C HIS A 17 -4.85 10.14 17.64
N HIS A 18 -4.84 9.83 18.94
CA HIS A 18 -5.99 10.00 19.81
C HIS A 18 -6.32 11.49 20.06
N THR A 19 -5.32 12.32 20.33
CA THR A 19 -5.53 13.76 20.57
C THR A 19 -5.98 14.49 19.30
N GLY A 20 -5.41 14.18 18.13
CA GLY A 20 -5.84 14.73 16.84
C GLY A 20 -7.26 14.29 16.46
N PHE A 21 -7.62 13.03 16.70
CA PHE A 21 -8.98 12.53 16.44
C PHE A 21 -10.02 13.18 17.36
N LEU A 22 -9.69 13.39 18.64
CA LEU A 22 -10.54 14.10 19.60
C LEU A 22 -10.74 15.58 19.21
N MET A 23 -9.68 16.28 18.79
CA MET A 23 -9.73 17.70 18.37
C MET A 23 -10.48 17.92 17.05
N LEU A 24 -10.38 16.98 16.10
CA LEU A 24 -11.15 17.03 14.86
C LEU A 24 -12.64 16.79 15.11
N ARG A 25 -12.99 15.82 15.98
CA ARG A 25 -14.38 15.58 16.39
C ARG A 25 -14.99 16.83 17.02
N SER A 26 -14.29 17.49 17.94
CA SER A 26 -14.80 18.72 18.57
C SER A 26 -14.99 19.88 17.59
N SER A 27 -14.09 20.05 16.60
CA SER A 27 -14.25 21.10 15.57
C SER A 27 -15.42 20.83 14.62
N LEU A 28 -15.68 19.57 14.28
CA LEU A 28 -16.82 19.15 13.47
C LEU A 28 -18.17 19.44 14.14
N TYR A 29 -18.24 19.37 15.48
CA TYR A 29 -19.45 19.72 16.22
C TYR A 29 -19.66 21.24 16.32
N PHE A 30 -18.62 22.06 16.16
CA PHE A 30 -18.68 23.51 16.39
C PHE A 30 -18.69 24.36 15.10
N SER A 31 -18.37 23.80 13.93
CA SER A 31 -18.47 24.52 12.65
C SER A 31 -18.75 23.58 11.48
N GLN A 32 -19.95 23.70 10.91
CA GLN A 32 -20.44 23.00 9.71
C GLN A 32 -19.82 23.55 8.40
N GLY A 33 -18.58 24.06 8.45
CA GLY A 33 -17.98 24.86 7.36
C GLY A 33 -16.75 24.24 6.69
N TYR A 34 -15.97 23.44 7.42
CA TYR A 34 -14.67 22.95 6.94
C TYR A 34 -14.76 21.67 6.07
N HIS A 35 -15.75 21.59 5.18
CA HIS A 35 -15.97 20.46 4.27
C HIS A 35 -14.82 20.29 3.27
N VAL A 36 -14.24 21.39 2.79
CA VAL A 36 -13.12 21.37 1.85
C VAL A 36 -11.85 20.81 2.50
N VAL A 37 -11.55 21.24 3.73
CA VAL A 37 -10.36 20.80 4.48
C VAL A 37 -10.42 19.30 4.77
N THR A 38 -11.56 18.81 5.26
CA THR A 38 -11.78 17.38 5.53
C THR A 38 -11.75 16.53 4.26
N TYR A 39 -12.24 17.05 3.14
CA TYR A 39 -12.16 16.39 1.83
C TYR A 39 -10.73 16.27 1.31
N LEU A 40 -9.94 17.35 1.35
CA LEU A 40 -8.54 17.34 0.93
C LEU A 40 -7.71 16.36 1.77
N MET A 41 -7.94 16.36 3.09
CA MET A 41 -7.36 15.38 4.00
C MET A 41 -7.77 13.95 3.59
N GLY A 42 -9.06 13.72 3.30
CA GLY A 42 -9.57 12.42 2.85
C GLY A 42 -8.90 11.90 1.58
N ILE A 43 -8.75 12.74 0.54
CA ILE A 43 -8.06 12.34 -0.69
C ILE A 43 -6.59 12.03 -0.43
N PHE A 44 -5.91 12.84 0.38
CA PHE A 44 -4.52 12.57 0.73
C PHE A 44 -4.37 11.21 1.44
N LEU A 45 -5.25 10.91 2.41
CA LEU A 45 -5.28 9.62 3.09
C LEU A 45 -5.54 8.47 2.11
N LEU A 46 -6.44 8.67 1.15
CA LEU A 46 -6.72 7.69 0.11
C LEU A 46 -5.49 7.40 -0.76
N ASN A 47 -4.74 8.43 -1.16
CA ASN A 47 -3.51 8.28 -1.93
C ASN A 47 -2.44 7.53 -1.12
N ARG A 48 -2.31 7.80 0.18
CA ARG A 48 -1.42 7.01 1.06
C ARG A 48 -1.87 5.57 1.24
N LEU A 49 -3.18 5.32 1.27
CA LEU A 49 -3.73 3.97 1.31
C LEU A 49 -3.44 3.20 0.01
N ILE A 50 -3.47 3.87 -1.15
CA ILE A 50 -3.04 3.31 -2.43
C ILE A 50 -1.57 2.90 -2.38
N ASP A 51 -0.69 3.80 -1.94
CA ASP A 51 0.74 3.53 -1.82
C ASP A 51 1.02 2.38 -0.84
N PHE A 52 0.21 2.26 0.21
CA PHE A 52 0.29 1.16 1.17
C PHE A 52 -0.13 -0.19 0.54
N LEU A 53 -1.19 -0.19 -0.27
CA LEU A 53 -1.72 -1.39 -0.92
C LEU A 53 -0.94 -1.82 -2.17
N SER A 54 -0.27 -0.88 -2.84
CA SER A 54 0.43 -1.11 -4.09
C SER A 54 1.72 -1.92 -3.87
N PRO A 55 1.94 -3.02 -4.62
CA PRO A 55 3.15 -3.83 -4.50
C PRO A 55 4.36 -3.04 -5.00
N LYS A 56 5.52 -3.19 -4.34
CA LYS A 56 6.77 -2.58 -4.81
C LYS A 56 7.27 -3.39 -6.01
N ILE A 57 6.94 -2.93 -7.21
CA ILE A 57 7.57 -3.43 -8.43
C ILE A 57 8.99 -2.87 -8.37
N VAL A 58 9.97 -3.71 -8.02
CA VAL A 58 11.38 -3.35 -8.16
C VAL A 58 11.66 -3.54 -9.65
N PRO A 59 11.86 -2.47 -10.45
CA PRO A 59 12.41 -2.66 -11.77
C PRO A 59 13.80 -3.25 -11.55
N GLU A 60 14.03 -4.42 -12.14
CA GLU A 60 15.39 -4.90 -12.32
C GLU A 60 16.05 -3.96 -13.32
N THR A 61 16.58 -2.85 -12.81
CA THR A 61 17.49 -1.99 -13.54
C THR A 61 18.74 -2.81 -13.80
N SER A 62 18.72 -3.54 -14.91
CA SER A 62 19.67 -3.38 -16.02
C SER A 62 20.98 -2.69 -15.63
N THR A 63 21.82 -3.39 -14.89
CA THR A 63 23.28 -3.21 -14.91
C THR A 63 23.92 -4.57 -14.74
N ASP A 64 23.60 -5.48 -15.66
CA ASP A 64 24.46 -6.61 -15.98
C ASP A 64 25.20 -6.29 -17.28
N GLU A 65 26.34 -5.60 -17.15
CA GLU A 65 27.54 -6.03 -17.86
C GLU A 65 28.36 -6.92 -16.92
N VAL A 66 27.76 -7.95 -16.32
CA VAL A 66 28.51 -9.03 -15.69
C VAL A 66 27.83 -10.36 -16.00
N LEU A 67 28.66 -11.28 -16.48
CA LEU A 67 28.34 -12.62 -17.02
C LEU A 67 27.22 -13.38 -16.28
N PRO A 68 26.43 -14.18 -17.03
CA PRO A 68 25.36 -14.99 -16.46
C PRO A 68 25.98 -16.16 -15.68
N THR A 69 26.12 -16.02 -14.36
CA THR A 69 26.45 -17.14 -13.47
C THR A 69 25.24 -17.43 -12.60
N LYS A 70 24.73 -18.65 -12.78
CA LYS A 70 23.50 -19.19 -12.23
C LYS A 70 23.44 -19.13 -10.70
N SER A 71 22.20 -19.13 -10.19
CA SER A 71 21.73 -19.77 -8.95
C SER A 71 21.70 -19.04 -7.61
N SER A 72 21.36 -17.74 -7.56
CA SER A 72 20.98 -17.12 -6.28
C SER A 72 19.96 -15.98 -6.38
N GLU A 73 19.01 -16.05 -7.32
CA GLU A 73 17.79 -15.23 -7.23
C GLU A 73 16.90 -15.81 -6.14
N GLU A 74 17.28 -15.53 -4.90
CA GLU A 74 16.51 -15.87 -3.71
C GLU A 74 15.19 -15.10 -3.79
N PHE A 75 14.10 -15.86 -3.88
CA PHE A 75 12.74 -15.34 -3.94
C PHE A 75 12.49 -14.44 -2.72
N ARG A 76 12.55 -13.12 -2.93
CA ARG A 76 12.18 -12.16 -1.90
C ARG A 76 10.66 -12.00 -1.90
N PRO A 77 9.95 -12.45 -0.85
CA PRO A 77 8.50 -12.33 -0.78
C PRO A 77 8.07 -10.86 -0.83
N PHE A 78 6.80 -10.62 -1.14
CA PHE A 78 6.22 -9.29 -1.39
C PHE A 78 6.65 -8.22 -0.37
N LEU A 79 7.52 -7.30 -0.79
CA LEU A 79 7.75 -6.05 -0.09
C LEU A 79 6.66 -5.04 -0.49
N ARG A 80 5.87 -4.57 0.49
CA ARG A 80 4.96 -3.43 0.29
C ARG A 80 5.76 -2.16 -0.02
N LYS A 81 5.20 -1.27 -0.85
CA LYS A 81 5.83 0.03 -1.17
C LYS A 81 6.04 0.91 0.05
N LEU A 82 5.08 0.93 0.98
CA LEU A 82 5.16 1.70 2.22
C LEU A 82 5.21 0.80 3.47
N PRO A 83 6.23 0.95 4.35
CA PRO A 83 6.22 0.35 5.67
C PRO A 83 5.17 1.05 6.55
N GLU A 84 4.50 0.29 7.42
CA GLU A 84 3.37 0.75 8.24
C GLU A 84 3.70 2.00 9.06
N LEU A 85 4.89 2.06 9.65
CA LEU A 85 5.28 3.19 10.50
C LEU A 85 5.33 4.52 9.73
N LYS A 86 5.77 4.51 8.46
CA LYS A 86 5.78 5.72 7.61
C LYS A 86 4.38 6.12 7.16
N PHE A 87 3.51 5.13 6.96
CA PHE A 87 2.09 5.37 6.68
C PHE A 87 1.42 6.10 7.84
N TRP A 88 1.59 5.60 9.08
CA TRP A 88 1.01 6.21 10.27
C TRP A 88 1.55 7.62 10.52
N ASN A 89 2.86 7.84 10.40
CA ASN A 89 3.46 9.17 10.58
C ASN A 89 2.98 10.18 9.52
N SER A 90 2.78 9.74 8.27
CA SER A 90 2.24 10.62 7.23
C SER A 90 0.79 11.02 7.51
N CYS A 91 0.00 10.10 8.09
CA CYS A 91 -1.37 10.39 8.48
C CYS A 91 -1.43 11.38 9.65
N THR A 92 -0.58 11.24 10.67
CA THR A 92 -0.55 12.18 11.81
C THR A 92 -0.12 13.58 11.41
N ILE A 93 0.90 13.72 10.55
CA ILE A 93 1.31 15.03 10.01
C ILE A 93 0.16 15.68 9.22
N CYS A 94 -0.56 14.91 8.39
CA CYS A 94 -1.71 15.44 7.64
C CYS A 94 -2.85 15.89 8.55
N LEU A 95 -3.17 15.12 9.61
CA LEU A 95 -4.17 15.50 10.61
C LEU A 95 -3.77 16.80 11.32
N LEU A 96 -2.49 16.97 11.70
CA LEU A 96 -1.99 18.21 12.31
C LEU A 96 -2.12 19.40 11.36
N ILE A 97 -1.76 19.23 10.09
CA ILE A 97 -1.92 20.27 9.06
C ILE A 97 -3.40 20.63 8.88
N SER A 98 -4.30 19.64 8.89
CA SER A 98 -5.75 19.87 8.80
C SER A 98 -6.27 20.69 9.98
N ILE A 99 -5.79 20.41 11.19
CA ILE A 99 -6.15 21.16 12.41
C ILE A 99 -5.64 22.60 12.31
N PHE A 100 -4.42 22.81 11.82
CA PHE A 100 -3.92 24.16 11.56
C PHE A 100 -4.78 24.90 10.52
N CYS A 101 -5.18 24.20 9.46
CA CYS A 101 -6.01 24.72 8.38
C CYS A 101 -7.42 25.13 8.85
N THR A 102 -7.97 24.48 9.89
CA THR A 102 -9.27 24.87 10.48
C THR A 102 -9.24 26.19 11.25
N PHE A 103 -8.07 26.73 11.62
CA PHE A 103 -7.99 28.09 12.20
C PHE A 103 -8.09 29.19 11.13
N LEU A 104 -8.03 28.84 9.85
CA LEU A 104 -8.12 29.79 8.74
C LEU A 104 -9.57 29.88 8.26
N SER A 105 -10.28 30.93 8.68
CA SER A 105 -11.68 31.19 8.27
C SER A 105 -11.89 31.36 6.76
N PHE A 106 -10.82 31.58 5.99
CA PHE A 106 -10.89 31.70 4.52
C PHE A 106 -11.23 30.39 3.80
N LEU A 107 -10.95 29.23 4.41
CA LEU A 107 -11.18 27.92 3.81
C LEU A 107 -12.61 27.37 4.05
N ASP A 108 -13.47 28.16 4.69
CA ASP A 108 -14.89 27.89 4.89
C ASP A 108 -15.68 28.40 3.68
N VAL A 109 -15.84 27.54 2.66
CA VAL A 109 -16.60 27.82 1.45
C VAL A 109 -17.84 26.92 1.42
N PRO A 110 -19.06 27.48 1.26
CA PRO A 110 -20.29 26.69 1.17
C PRO A 110 -20.36 25.97 -0.18
N VAL A 111 -19.77 24.78 -0.24
CA VAL A 111 -19.84 23.86 -1.38
C VAL A 111 -20.92 22.81 -1.09
N PHE A 112 -21.62 22.32 -2.12
CA PHE A 112 -22.58 21.23 -2.00
C PHE A 112 -21.92 19.94 -1.48
N TRP A 113 -21.78 19.79 -0.15
CA TRP A 113 -21.09 18.67 0.49
C TRP A 113 -21.50 17.25 0.01
N PRO A 114 -22.77 16.97 -0.38
CA PRO A 114 -23.15 15.62 -0.80
C PRO A 114 -22.42 15.20 -2.07
N ILE A 115 -22.12 16.14 -2.98
CA ILE A 115 -21.39 15.83 -4.21
C ILE A 115 -19.95 15.41 -3.90
N LEU A 116 -19.31 16.06 -2.94
CA LEU A 116 -17.94 15.75 -2.50
C LEU A 116 -17.86 14.35 -1.89
N VAL A 117 -18.84 14.00 -1.06
CA VAL A 117 -18.93 12.66 -0.44
C VAL A 117 -19.17 11.60 -1.52
N MET A 118 -20.07 11.84 -2.47
CA MET A 118 -20.33 10.91 -3.57
C MET A 118 -19.09 10.67 -4.43
N TYR A 119 -18.35 11.75 -4.78
CA TYR A 119 -17.07 11.62 -5.48
C TYR A 119 -16.05 10.82 -4.67
N PHE A 120 -15.95 11.07 -3.36
CA PHE A 120 -15.02 10.35 -2.50
C PHE A 120 -15.33 8.84 -2.44
N VAL A 121 -16.60 8.47 -2.26
CA VAL A 121 -17.01 7.05 -2.21
C VAL A 121 -16.77 6.36 -3.55
N LEU A 122 -17.11 7.01 -4.66
CA LEU A 122 -16.86 6.48 -6.00
C LEU A 122 -15.36 6.26 -6.23
N LEU A 123 -14.53 7.26 -5.89
CA LEU A 123 -13.09 7.22 -6.07
C LEU A 123 -12.45 6.15 -5.17
N PHE A 124 -12.90 6.02 -3.92
CA PHE A 124 -12.50 4.95 -3.01
C PHE A 124 -12.82 3.57 -3.60
N TYR A 125 -14.05 3.36 -4.09
CA TYR A 125 -14.49 2.09 -4.65
C TYR A 125 -13.67 1.68 -5.89
N VAL A 126 -13.51 2.60 -6.85
CA VAL A 126 -12.72 2.36 -8.07
C VAL A 126 -11.26 2.03 -7.71
N THR A 127 -10.70 2.77 -6.75
CA THR A 127 -9.33 2.58 -6.27
C THR A 127 -9.13 1.21 -5.64
N MET A 128 -10.01 0.78 -4.73
CA MET A 128 -9.91 -0.54 -4.09
C MET A 128 -10.06 -1.67 -5.09
N LYS A 129 -11.01 -1.57 -6.02
CA LYS A 129 -11.23 -2.56 -7.08
C LYS A 129 -9.98 -2.72 -7.96
N ARG A 130 -9.32 -1.60 -8.31
CA ARG A 130 -8.07 -1.60 -9.08
C ARG A 130 -6.93 -2.28 -8.33
N GLN A 131 -6.73 -1.99 -7.04
CA GLN A 131 -5.65 -2.58 -6.25
C GLN A 131 -5.81 -4.10 -6.07
N ILE A 132 -7.05 -4.60 -5.87
CA ILE A 132 -7.33 -6.03 -5.74
C ILE A 132 -7.08 -6.77 -7.07
N SER A 133 -7.50 -6.17 -8.19
CA SER A 133 -7.28 -6.75 -9.53
C SER A 133 -5.78 -6.88 -9.84
N LEU A 134 -4.99 -5.85 -9.55
CA LEU A 134 -3.54 -5.88 -9.74
C LEU A 134 -2.90 -6.98 -8.90
N ARG A 135 -3.23 -7.05 -7.60
CA ARG A 135 -2.73 -8.10 -6.71
C ARG A 135 -3.02 -9.50 -7.25
N ARG A 136 -4.23 -9.74 -7.76
CA ARG A 136 -4.63 -11.03 -8.33
C ARG A 136 -3.83 -11.38 -9.59
N ILE A 137 -3.58 -10.43 -10.48
CA ILE A 137 -2.83 -10.66 -11.73
C ILE A 137 -1.37 -11.01 -11.43
N TYR A 138 -0.70 -10.27 -10.53
CA TYR A 138 0.67 -10.60 -10.13
C TYR A 138 0.76 -11.98 -9.47
N GLN A 139 -0.23 -12.36 -8.65
CA GLN A 139 -0.30 -13.67 -8.03
C GLN A 139 -0.50 -14.80 -9.06
N LEU A 140 -1.33 -14.57 -10.09
CA LEU A 140 -1.56 -15.54 -11.18
C LEU A 140 -0.30 -15.78 -12.02
N HIS A 141 0.42 -14.71 -12.40
CA HIS A 141 1.69 -14.83 -13.13
C HIS A 141 2.74 -15.62 -12.33
N PHE A 142 2.79 -15.41 -11.00
CA PHE A 142 3.68 -16.17 -10.13
C PHE A 142 3.28 -17.65 -10.02
N THR A 143 1.99 -17.96 -9.83
CA THR A 143 1.50 -19.34 -9.79
C THR A 143 1.74 -20.07 -11.12
N GLN A 144 1.54 -19.41 -12.26
CA GLN A 144 1.86 -19.99 -13.55
C GLN A 144 3.36 -20.25 -13.70
N ALA A 145 4.23 -19.32 -13.31
CA ALA A 145 5.68 -19.52 -13.36
C ALA A 145 6.12 -20.74 -12.51
N ILE A 146 5.59 -20.90 -11.30
CA ILE A 146 5.86 -22.08 -10.46
C ILE A 146 5.32 -23.36 -11.11
N CYS A 147 4.10 -23.35 -11.64
CA CYS A 147 3.51 -24.51 -12.29
C CYS A 147 4.32 -24.93 -13.52
N TRP A 148 4.78 -23.97 -14.33
CA TRP A 148 5.68 -24.21 -15.46
C TRP A 148 7.05 -24.74 -15.02
N GLN A 149 7.63 -24.20 -13.94
CA GLN A 149 8.87 -24.73 -13.37
C GLN A 149 8.69 -26.18 -12.88
N MET A 150 7.59 -26.50 -12.20
CA MET A 150 7.29 -27.87 -11.78
C MET A 150 7.08 -28.82 -12.96
N VAL A 151 6.36 -28.38 -14.02
CA VAL A 151 6.16 -29.15 -15.24
C VAL A 151 7.48 -29.39 -15.97
N MET A 152 8.36 -28.38 -16.09
CA MET A 152 9.68 -28.54 -16.69
C MET A 152 10.59 -29.45 -15.86
N VAL A 153 10.59 -29.31 -14.53
CA VAL A 153 11.35 -30.20 -13.64
C VAL A 153 10.86 -31.64 -13.78
N ARG A 154 9.54 -31.86 -13.84
CA ARG A 154 8.95 -33.19 -14.08
C ARG A 154 9.34 -33.76 -15.43
N ALA A 155 9.27 -32.98 -16.51
CA ALA A 155 9.68 -33.41 -17.85
C ALA A 155 11.16 -33.80 -17.90
N LYS A 156 12.02 -33.02 -17.23
CA LYS A 156 13.46 -33.32 -17.14
C LYS A 156 13.73 -34.56 -16.28
N LEU A 157 12.99 -34.75 -15.20
CA LEU A 157 13.07 -35.95 -14.36
C LEU A 157 12.68 -37.21 -15.16
N GLN A 158 11.59 -37.14 -15.94
CA GLN A 158 11.14 -38.26 -16.77
C GLN A 158 12.18 -38.62 -17.84
N SER A 159 12.80 -37.63 -18.50
CA SER A 159 13.86 -37.89 -19.48
C SER A 159 15.09 -38.62 -18.92
N VAL A 160 15.34 -38.53 -17.61
CA VAL A 160 16.45 -39.19 -16.92
C VAL A 160 16.03 -40.56 -16.35
N ILE A 161 14.79 -40.71 -15.87
CA ILE A 161 14.29 -41.94 -15.23
C ILE A 161 13.94 -43.04 -16.26
N ILE A 162 13.38 -42.67 -17.41
CA ILE A 162 12.97 -43.62 -18.47
C ILE A 162 14.13 -44.48 -18.98
N PRO A 163 15.32 -43.95 -19.31
CA PRO A 163 16.44 -44.78 -19.77
C PRO A 163 17.05 -45.68 -18.68
N ILE A 164 16.89 -45.34 -17.39
CA ILE A 164 17.41 -46.15 -16.28
C ILE A 164 16.52 -47.37 -16.02
N THR A 165 15.22 -47.27 -16.30
CA THR A 165 14.24 -48.37 -16.10
C THR A 165 14.26 -49.40 -17.22
N GLU A 166 14.74 -49.05 -18.41
CA GLU A 166 14.93 -49.97 -19.55
C GLU A 166 16.27 -50.75 -19.51
N LEU A 167 17.16 -50.40 -18.57
CA LEU A 167 18.48 -51.02 -18.40
C LEU A 167 18.55 -52.04 -17.24
N LEU A 168 17.42 -52.31 -16.57
CA LEU A 168 17.29 -53.17 -15.38
C LEU A 168 16.24 -54.24 -15.63
#